data_AF-A0A0S4TVK4-F1
#
_entry.id   AF-A0A0S4TVK4-F1
#
_cell.length_a   1.000
_cell.length_b   1.000
_cell.length_c   1.000
_cell.angle_alpha   90.00
_cell.angle_beta   90.00
_cell.angle_gamma   90.00
#
_symmetry.space_group_name_H-M   'P 1'
#
loop_
_entity.id
_entity.type
_entity.pdbx_description
1 polymer ?
#
loop_
_entity_poly.entity_id
_entity_poly.type
_entity_poly.pdbx_seq_one_letter_code
_entity_poly.pdbx_strand_id
1 'polypeptide(L)' 'MAATTKHHTQSKEGTRASVSFPADLYAELERIAEEKKVSVAWVVRDAVEKYVEAQYPLFRHPQ' A
#
# COMPACT_ATOMS: atom_id res chain seq x y z
N MET A 1 36.07 -12.32 -9.01
CA MET A 1 34.95 -11.42 -9.36
C MET A 1 33.91 -11.56 -8.27
N ALA A 2 33.79 -10.54 -7.40
CA ALA A 2 33.08 -10.65 -6.12
C ALA A 2 31.56 -10.64 -6.32
N ALA A 3 30.90 -11.70 -5.86
CA ALA A 3 29.46 -11.75 -5.70
C ALA A 3 29.05 -10.77 -4.59
N THR A 4 28.24 -9.78 -4.93
CA THR A 4 27.66 -8.87 -3.94
C THR A 4 26.49 -9.58 -3.25
N THR A 5 26.72 -10.00 -2.01
CA THR A 5 25.70 -10.49 -1.09
C THR A 5 24.82 -9.29 -0.71
N LYS A 6 23.62 -9.22 -1.31
CA LYS A 6 22.63 -8.19 -0.97
C LYS A 6 22.08 -8.49 0.44
N HIS A 7 22.37 -7.59 1.37
CA HIS A 7 21.85 -7.61 2.73
C HIS A 7 20.32 -7.68 2.70
N HIS A 8 19.76 -8.79 3.20
CA HIS A 8 18.35 -8.88 3.57
C HIS A 8 18.13 -7.96 4.77
N THR A 9 17.77 -6.70 4.50
CA THR A 9 16.99 -5.93 5.47
C THR A 9 15.71 -6.71 5.69
N GLN A 10 15.49 -7.12 6.93
CA GLN A 10 14.30 -7.79 7.43
C GLN A 10 13.08 -6.91 7.09
N SER A 11 12.60 -7.03 5.86
CA SER A 11 11.50 -6.25 5.32
C SER A 11 10.28 -6.99 5.81
N LYS A 12 9.48 -6.34 6.67
CA LYS A 12 8.14 -6.78 7.04
C LYS A 12 7.52 -7.48 5.82
N GLU A 13 7.28 -8.78 5.91
CA GLU A 13 7.00 -9.65 4.76
C GLU A 13 5.71 -9.19 4.06
N GLY A 14 5.84 -8.22 3.16
CA GLY A 14 4.73 -7.65 2.42
C GLY A 14 4.40 -8.59 1.28
N THR A 15 3.23 -9.22 1.32
CA THR A 15 2.72 -9.97 0.18
C THR A 15 2.48 -9.01 -0.99
N ARG A 16 3.17 -9.22 -2.11
CA ARG A 16 2.94 -8.45 -3.33
C ARG A 16 1.66 -8.95 -4.00
N ALA A 17 0.66 -8.09 -4.08
CA ALA A 17 -0.50 -8.28 -4.95
C ALA A 17 -0.31 -7.46 -6.24
N SER A 18 -0.62 -8.06 -7.39
CA SER A 18 -0.74 -7.36 -8.67
C SER A 18 -2.21 -7.18 -9.00
N VAL A 19 -2.67 -5.93 -9.05
CA VAL A 19 -4.03 -5.57 -9.40
C VAL A 19 -4.00 -4.56 -10.54
N SER A 20 -4.96 -4.67 -11.46
CA SER A 20 -5.12 -3.71 -12.56
C SER A 20 -6.23 -2.74 -12.20
N PHE A 21 -5.91 -1.45 -12.23
CA PHE A 21 -6.90 -0.38 -12.01
C PHE A 21 -7.41 0.14 -13.37
N PRO A 22 -8.71 0.50 -13.47
CA PRO A 22 -9.20 1.23 -14.64
C PRO A 22 -8.51 2.59 -14.75
N ALA A 23 -8.36 3.10 -15.98
CA ALA A 23 -7.59 4.30 -16.27
C ALA A 23 -8.09 5.54 -15.50
N ASP A 24 -9.40 5.71 -15.41
CA ASP A 24 -10.02 6.84 -14.68
C ASP A 24 -9.65 6.82 -13.19
N LEU A 25 -9.63 5.63 -12.59
CA LEU A 25 -9.32 5.47 -11.17
C LEU A 25 -7.81 5.62 -10.89
N TYR A 26 -6.97 5.14 -11.80
CA TYR A 26 -5.52 5.33 -11.69
C TYR A 26 -5.14 6.82 -11.78
N ALA A 27 -5.76 7.57 -12.70
CA ALA A 27 -5.55 9.02 -12.80
C ALA A 27 -5.93 9.76 -11.51
N GLU A 28 -7.00 9.34 -10.85
CA GLU A 28 -7.39 9.92 -9.55
C GLU A 28 -6.39 9.56 -8.44
N LEU A 29 -5.90 8.31 -8.41
CA LEU A 29 -4.84 7.90 -7.48
C LEU A 29 -3.54 8.68 -7.70
N GLU A 30 -3.18 8.98 -8.94
CA GLU A 30 -2.02 9.83 -9.27
C GLU A 30 -2.20 11.24 -8.71
N ARG A 31 -3.37 11.86 -8.91
CA ARG A 31 -3.66 13.20 -8.36
C ARG A 31 -3.55 13.24 -6.84
N ILE A 32 -4.10 12.24 -6.16
CA ILE A 32 -4.02 12.13 -4.70
C ILE A 32 -2.56 11.93 -4.25
N ALA A 33 -1.79 11.13 -4.99
CA ALA A 33 -0.38 10.89 -4.72
C ALA A 33 0.45 12.17 -4.88
N GLU A 34 0.21 12.95 -5.94
CA GLU A 34 0.86 14.25 -6.18
C GLU A 34 0.52 15.27 -5.07
N GLU A 35 -0.76 15.40 -4.71
CA GLU A 35 -1.22 16.33 -3.67
C GLU A 35 -0.57 16.01 -2.31
N LYS A 36 -0.50 14.73 -1.96
CA LYS A 36 0.06 14.26 -0.69
C LYS A 36 1.59 14.09 -0.73
N LYS A 37 2.23 14.28 -1.91
CA LYS A 37 3.67 14.05 -2.15
C LYS A 37 4.12 12.63 -1.77
N VAL A 38 3.28 11.65 -2.07
CA VAL A 38 3.51 10.22 -1.80
C VAL A 38 3.46 9.44 -3.10
N SER A 39 3.80 8.15 -3.05
CA SER A 39 3.65 7.26 -4.21
C SER A 39 2.23 6.69 -4.29
N VAL A 40 1.78 6.33 -5.50
CA VAL A 40 0.49 5.65 -5.71
C VAL A 40 0.37 4.39 -4.84
N ALA A 41 1.45 3.63 -4.68
CA ALA A 41 1.47 2.45 -3.81
C ALA A 41 1.18 2.78 -2.34
N TRP A 42 1.65 3.94 -1.85
CA TRP A 42 1.33 4.42 -0.51
C TRP A 42 -0.16 4.77 -0.39
N VAL A 43 -0.74 5.43 -1.40
CA VAL A 43 -2.18 5.76 -1.44
C VAL A 43 -3.03 4.50 -1.41
N VAL A 44 -2.67 3.49 -2.22
CA VAL A 44 -3.36 2.19 -2.24
C VAL A 44 -3.29 1.53 -0.88
N ARG A 45 -2.11 1.54 -0.23
CA ARG A 45 -1.95 0.98 1.11
C ARG A 45 -2.85 1.67 2.14
N ASP A 46 -2.80 3.00 2.22
CA ASP A 46 -3.61 3.80 3.16
C ASP A 46 -5.13 3.60 2.93
N ALA A 47 -5.55 3.56 1.66
CA ALA A 47 -6.95 3.31 1.29
C ALA A 47 -7.41 1.90 1.70
N VAL A 48 -6.54 0.89 1.53
CA VAL A 48 -6.85 -0.49 1.93
C VAL A 48 -6.92 -0.62 3.45
N GLU A 49 -6.00 0.00 4.20
CA GLU A 49 -6.04 0.01 5.68
C GLU A 49 -7.38 0.57 6.18
N LYS A 50 -7.78 1.74 5.66
CA LYS A 50 -9.07 2.37 5.99
C LYS A 50 -10.28 1.55 5.56
N TYR A 51 -10.20 0.90 4.39
CA TYR A 51 -11.27 0.02 3.91
C TYR A 51 -11.45 -1.18 4.85
N VAL A 52 -10.37 -1.82 5.28
CA VAL A 52 -10.43 -2.95 6.22
C VAL A 52 -10.99 -2.50 7.57
N GLU A 53 -10.54 -1.36 8.11
CA GLU A 53 -11.09 -0.80 9.35
C GLU A 53 -12.60 -0.48 9.24
N ALA A 54 -13.03 0.04 8.09
CA ALA A 54 -14.44 0.33 7.82
C ALA A 54 -15.29 -0.92 7.60
N GLN A 55 -14.72 -2.02 7.10
CA GLN A 55 -15.39 -3.31 6.91
C GLN A 55 -15.46 -4.14 8.21
N TYR A 56 -14.52 -3.94 9.13
CA TYR A 56 -14.47 -4.62 10.42
C TYR A 56 -14.64 -3.66 11.63
N PRO A 57 -15.69 -2.82 11.67
CA PRO A 57 -15.92 -1.95 12.83
C PRO A 57 -16.22 -2.76 14.11
N LEU A 58 -16.63 -4.03 13.95
CA LEU A 58 -17.02 -4.95 15.03
C LEU A 58 -15.85 -5.51 15.85
N PHE A 59 -14.60 -5.42 15.38
CA PHE A 59 -13.42 -5.91 16.11
C PHE A 59 -12.62 -4.80 16.82
N ARG A 60 -13.17 -3.58 16.94
CA ARG A 60 -12.69 -2.64 17.96
C ARG A 60 -13.11 -3.15 19.34
N HIS A 61 -12.43 -4.19 19.80
CA HIS A 61 -12.41 -4.57 21.21
C HIS A 61 -11.69 -3.45 21.99
N PRO A 62 -12.35 -2.81 22.96
CA PRO A 62 -11.63 -2.12 24.01
C PRO A 62 -10.95 -3.19 24.88
N GLN A 63 -9.62 -3.22 24.87
CA GLN A 63 -8.81 -3.77 25.95
C GLN A 63 -7.62 -2.84 26.16
#